data_AF-A0A8J6M520-F1
#
_entry.id   AF-A0A8J6M520-F1
#
_cell.length_a   1.000
_cell.length_b   1.000
_cell.length_c   1.000
_cell.angle_alpha   90.00
_cell.angle_beta   90.00
_cell.angle_gamma   90.00
#
_symmetry.space_group_name_H-M   'P 1'
#
loop_
_entity.id
_entity.type
_entity.pdbx_description
1 polymer ?
#
loop_
_entity_poly.entity_id
_entity_poly.type
_entity_poly.pdbx_seq_one_letter_code
_entity_poly.pdbx_strand_id
1 'polypeptide(L)' 'MAWANAASATTAPEPALGKALHYPPEQWPYLLRCLEGGRPELSNNRAGRSLKPFVTARKNGPLQHAGRRPVQRCDLQPD' A
#
# COMPACT_ATOMS: atom_id res chain seq x y z
N MET A 1 5.60 -21.42 -0.45
CA MET A 1 4.27 -21.53 0.20
C MET A 1 4.18 -22.66 1.23
N ALA A 2 5.00 -23.72 1.16
CA ALA A 2 4.91 -24.87 2.08
C ALA A 2 4.90 -24.50 3.57
N TRP A 3 5.73 -23.54 3.98
CA TRP A 3 5.79 -23.08 5.37
C TRP A 3 4.51 -22.37 5.84
N ALA A 4 3.94 -21.46 5.04
CA ALA A 4 2.72 -20.74 5.39
C ALA A 4 1.50 -21.67 5.48
N ASN A 5 1.44 -22.69 4.62
CA ASN A 5 0.38 -23.70 4.66
C ASN A 5 0.51 -24.59 5.90
N ALA A 6 1.73 -25.00 6.26
CA ALA A 6 1.98 -25.76 7.48
C ALA A 6 1.66 -24.94 8.75
N ALA A 7 2.02 -23.65 8.75
CA ALA A 7 1.70 -22.73 9.84
C ALA A 7 0.18 -22.47 9.96
N SER A 8 -0.53 -22.39 8.83
CA SER A 8 -2.00 -22.21 8.81
C SER A 8 -2.73 -23.46 9.32
N ALA A 9 -2.22 -24.66 9.03
CA ALA A 9 -2.79 -25.91 9.53
C ALA A 9 -2.66 -26.09 11.05
N THR A 10 -1.66 -25.44 11.65
CA THR A 10 -1.37 -25.54 13.10
C THR A 10 -2.02 -24.42 13.91
N THR A 11 -2.39 -23.31 13.26
CA THR A 11 -2.92 -22.12 13.93
C THR A 11 -4.45 -22.13 13.85
N ALA A 12 -5.13 -21.92 14.98
CA ALA A 12 -6.57 -21.70 14.98
C ALA A 12 -6.94 -20.54 14.03
N PRO A 13 -8.14 -20.51 13.42
CA PRO A 13 -8.52 -19.50 12.43
C PRO A 13 -8.87 -18.12 13.02
N GLU A 14 -9.21 -18.04 14.32
CA GLU A 14 -9.65 -16.79 14.98
C GLU A 14 -8.59 -15.80 15.53
N PRO A 15 -7.35 -16.18 15.93
CA PRO A 15 -6.36 -15.21 16.35
C PRO A 15 -5.91 -14.36 15.16
N ALA A 16 -5.46 -13.12 15.45
CA ALA A 16 -4.89 -12.22 14.44
C ALA A 16 -3.80 -12.88 13.58
N LEU A 17 -3.11 -13.88 14.13
CA LEU A 17 -2.13 -14.71 13.44
C LEU A 17 -2.74 -15.61 12.36
N GLY A 18 -3.88 -16.26 12.62
CA GLY A 18 -4.55 -17.11 11.63
C GLY A 18 -4.98 -16.30 10.40
N LYS A 19 -5.52 -15.09 10.63
CA LYS A 19 -5.84 -14.13 9.57
C LYS A 19 -4.59 -13.68 8.79
N ALA A 20 -3.49 -13.42 9.49
CA ALA A 20 -2.24 -13.01 8.85
C ALA A 20 -1.61 -14.14 8.02
N LEU A 21 -1.79 -15.41 8.40
CA LEU A 21 -1.28 -16.56 7.66
C LEU A 21 -2.14 -16.91 6.43
N HIS A 22 -3.45 -16.64 6.50
CA HIS A 22 -4.38 -16.87 5.39
C HIS A 22 -4.30 -15.81 4.28
N TYR A 23 -3.89 -14.59 4.63
CA TYR A 23 -3.90 -13.45 3.71
C TYR A 23 -2.90 -13.55 2.52
N PRO A 24 -1.62 -13.93 2.70
CA PRO A 24 -0.65 -14.02 1.60
C PRO A 24 -1.04 -14.95 0.44
N PRO A 25 -1.55 -16.19 0.67
CA PRO A 25 -1.95 -17.06 -0.43
C PRO A 25 -3.15 -16.52 -1.23
N GLU A 26 -4.12 -15.86 -0.59
CA GLU A 26 -5.24 -15.23 -1.30
C GLU A 26 -4.78 -14.06 -2.20
N GLN A 27 -3.75 -13.32 -1.77
CA GLN A 27 -3.24 -12.15 -2.49
C GLN A 27 -2.19 -12.49 -3.56
N TRP A 28 -1.71 -13.74 -3.59
CA TRP A 28 -0.69 -14.22 -4.53
C TRP A 28 -0.93 -13.85 -6.01
N PRO A 29 -2.14 -13.98 -6.60
CA PRO A 29 -2.37 -13.60 -7.99
C PRO A 29 -2.26 -12.08 -8.25
N TYR A 30 -2.45 -11.23 -7.23
CA TYR A 30 -2.21 -9.79 -7.36
C TYR A 30 -0.72 -9.46 -7.27
N LEU A 31 0.01 -10.16 -6.41
CA LEU A 31 1.46 -10.02 -6.27
C LEU A 31 2.18 -10.44 -7.56
N LEU A 32 1.78 -11.56 -8.17
CA LEU A 32 2.30 -12.00 -9.47
C LEU A 32 2.12 -10.94 -10.56
N ARG A 33 0.92 -10.35 -10.67
CA ARG A 33 0.65 -9.26 -11.62
C ARG A 33 1.51 -8.02 -11.40
N CYS A 34 1.85 -7.73 -10.14
CA CYS A 34 2.78 -6.63 -9.83
C CYS A 34 4.20 -6.92 -10.35
N LEU A 35 4.63 -8.19 -10.34
CA LEU A 35 5.94 -8.61 -10.85
C LEU A 35 5.97 -8.69 -12.38
N GLU A 36 4.91 -9.21 -12.99
CA GLU A 36 4.78 -9.37 -14.45
C GLU A 36 4.58 -8.03 -15.17
N GLY A 37 3.80 -7.12 -14.57
CA GLY A 37 3.37 -5.90 -15.23
C GLY A 37 4.36 -4.73 -15.17
N GLY A 38 5.45 -4.82 -14.38
CA GLY A 38 6.52 -3.80 -14.26
C GLY A 38 6.09 -2.36 -13.87
N ARG A 39 4.78 -2.11 -13.72
CA ARG A 39 4.17 -0.78 -13.61
C ARG A 39 3.81 -0.31 -12.21
N PRO A 40 3.46 -1.18 -11.23
CA PRO A 40 3.11 -0.70 -9.89
C PRO A 40 4.35 -0.55 -9.00
N GLU A 41 4.49 0.62 -8.36
CA GLU A 41 5.43 0.83 -7.25
C GLU A 41 5.06 -0.15 -6.12
N LEU A 42 5.86 -1.20 -5.89
CA LEU A 42 5.66 -2.20 -4.82
C LEU A 42 5.93 -1.62 -3.41
N SER A 43 6.29 -0.35 -3.32
CA SER A 43 6.46 0.35 -2.07
C SER A 43 5.11 0.87 -1.55
N ASN A 44 4.98 0.95 -0.22
CA ASN A 44 3.80 1.56 0.41
C ASN A 44 3.73 3.08 0.19
N ASN A 45 4.70 3.72 -0.47
CA ASN A 45 4.70 5.17 -0.68
C ASN A 45 3.54 5.62 -1.55
N ARG A 46 3.12 4.82 -2.53
CA ARG A 46 1.99 5.14 -3.39
C ARG A 46 0.67 5.07 -2.63
N ALA A 47 0.46 3.99 -1.88
CA ALA A 47 -0.74 3.79 -1.07
C ALA A 47 -0.83 4.83 0.07
N GLY A 48 0.29 5.11 0.73
CA GLY A 48 0.39 6.18 1.73
C GLY A 48 0.04 7.54 1.15
N ARG A 49 0.59 7.90 -0.03
CA ARG A 49 0.28 9.16 -0.73
C ARG A 49 -1.19 9.26 -1.13
N SER A 50 -1.81 8.18 -1.62
CA SER A 50 -3.24 8.17 -1.97
C SER A 50 -4.16 8.25 -0.75
N LEU A 51 -3.75 7.70 0.40
CA LEU A 51 -4.56 7.72 1.62
C LEU A 51 -4.40 9.01 2.44
N LYS A 52 -3.24 9.67 2.34
CA LYS A 52 -2.90 10.92 3.05
C LYS A 52 -3.95 12.04 2.94
N PRO A 53 -4.55 12.35 1.78
CA PRO A 53 -5.60 13.36 1.70
C PRO A 53 -6.84 12.98 2.54
N PHE A 54 -7.22 11.70 2.60
CA PHE A 54 -8.38 11.24 3.37
C PHE A 54 -8.13 11.26 4.88
N VAL A 55 -6.94 10.87 5.33
CA VAL A 55 -6.57 10.89 6.76
C VAL A 55 -6.39 12.31 7.26
N THR A 56 -5.83 13.19 6.43
CA THR A 56 -5.55 14.58 6.80
C THR A 56 -6.81 15.45 6.74
N ALA A 57 -7.70 15.25 5.76
CA ALA A 57 -8.96 16.00 5.66
C ALA A 57 -9.89 15.78 6.86
N ARG A 58 -9.85 14.60 7.49
CA ARG A 58 -10.65 14.29 8.68
C ARG A 58 -10.21 15.07 9.93
N LYS A 59 -8.96 15.56 9.98
CA LYS A 59 -8.44 16.28 11.14
C LYS A 59 -8.78 17.78 11.12
N ASN A 60 -9.07 18.36 9.95
CA ASN A 60 -9.06 19.83 9.77
C ASN A 60 -10.29 20.43 9.07
N GLY A 61 -11.44 19.74 8.96
CA GLY A 61 -12.62 20.27 8.24
C GLY A 61 -12.40 20.38 6.72
N PRO A 62 -13.41 20.86 5.95
CA PRO A 62 -13.57 20.54 4.53
C PRO A 62 -12.36 20.96 3.68
N LEU A 63 -11.90 19.99 2.88
CA LEU A 63 -11.09 20.12 1.66
C LEU A 63 -10.25 21.41 1.54
N GLN A 64 -9.11 21.49 2.24
CA GLN A 64 -8.13 22.57 2.07
C GLN A 64 -7.33 22.47 0.75
N HIS A 65 -7.99 22.11 -0.35
CA HIS A 65 -7.43 22.20 -1.69
C HIS A 65 -7.76 23.56 -2.32
N ALA A 66 -7.29 24.63 -1.68
CA ALA A 66 -7.06 25.90 -2.36
C ALA A 66 -5.66 26.38 -1.96
N GLY A 67 -4.67 26.14 -2.83
CA GLY A 67 -3.44 26.93 -2.78
C GLY A 67 -2.12 26.22 -2.46
N ARG A 68 -1.95 24.92 -2.69
CA ARG A 68 -0.58 24.35 -2.80
C ARG A 68 -0.28 24.00 -4.24
N ARG A 69 0.29 24.98 -4.96
CA ARG A 69 0.89 24.76 -6.28
C ARG A 69 1.88 23.61 -6.18
N PRO A 70 1.88 22.65 -7.13
CA PRO A 70 2.96 21.68 -7.20
C PRO A 70 4.24 22.47 -7.49
N VAL A 71 5.27 22.33 -6.65
CA VAL A 71 6.64 22.64 -7.06
C VAL A 71 6.95 21.71 -8.22
N GLN A 72 6.91 22.26 -9.44
CA GLN A 72 7.45 21.61 -10.62
C GLN A 72 8.94 21.44 -10.36
N ARG A 73 9.41 20.20 -10.37
CA ARG A 73 10.83 19.86 -10.20
C ARG A 73 11.57 20.11 -11.52
N CYS A 74 11.45 21.32 -12.07
CA CYS A 74 12.04 21.72 -13.34
C CYS A 74 12.93 22.98 -13.25
N ASP A 75 12.98 23.67 -12.10
CA ASP A 75 13.81 24.88 -11.93
C ASP A 75 15.17 24.58 -11.27
N LEU A 76 15.81 23.45 -11.61
CA LEU A 76 17.25 23.31 -11.40
C LEU A 76 17.93 23.54 -12.75
N GLN A 77 18.15 24.81 -13.08
CA GLN A 77 19.09 25.18 -14.14
C GLN A 77 20.49 24.72 -13.72
N PRO A 78 21.24 24.01 -14.57
CA PRO A 78 22.68 23.98 -14.45
C PRO A 78 23.24 25.30 -15.01
N ASP A 79 24.06 26.00 -14.22
CA ASP A 79 25.12 26.83 -14.79
C ASP A 79 26.17 25.93 -15.47
#